data_AF-A0A7K1VQB3-F1
#
_entry.id   AF-A0A7K1VQB3-F1
#
_cell.length_a   1.000
_cell.length_b   1.000
_cell.length_c   1.000
_cell.angle_alpha   90.00
_cell.angle_beta   90.00
_cell.angle_gamma   90.00
#
_symmetry.space_group_name_H-M   'P 1'
#
loop_
_entity.id
_entity.type
_entity.pdbx_description
1 polymer ?
#
loop_
_entity_poly.entity_id
_entity_poly.type
_entity_poly.pdbx_seq_one_letter_code
_entity_poly.pdbx_strand_id
1 'polypeptide(L)'
;MTAYWPDELTVAPIGEWPGLITPDRRTAPFRASWTDTLKILRRELTALDADDVILQVAISAAQFRIDGRPRRDARADHPGIILTLTSIHGPLSYPCDTFTTWQDNVRAIALALEALRKVDRYGVTKRGEQYRGFLALESTTAPGTRHVMEFSTTAGAADWLDANYGEPGTIHTFRELVRRAKRATHPDLGGDPIDFHNVAAAEARIRAEGRL
;
A
#
# COMPACT_ATOMS: atom_id res chain seq x y z
N MET A 1 -6.26 5.19 -22.71
CA MET A 1 -5.26 4.24 -22.17
C MET A 1 -5.47 4.14 -20.67
N THR A 2 -5.89 2.98 -20.19
CA THR A 2 -6.04 2.69 -18.75
C THR A 2 -4.65 2.66 -18.13
N ALA A 3 -4.41 3.47 -17.10
CA ALA A 3 -3.14 3.43 -16.37
C ALA A 3 -3.02 2.08 -15.67
N TYR A 4 -2.03 1.28 -16.05
CA TYR A 4 -1.78 -0.03 -15.43
C TYR A 4 -0.96 0.19 -14.16
N TRP A 5 -1.56 -0.07 -13.01
CA TRP A 5 -0.88 -0.06 -11.70
C TRP A 5 0.18 -1.18 -11.66
N PRO A 6 1.31 -1.01 -10.95
CA PRO A 6 2.21 -2.14 -10.67
C PRO A 6 1.45 -3.26 -9.96
N ASP A 7 1.74 -4.51 -10.30
CA ASP A 7 0.99 -5.66 -9.79
C ASP A 7 1.29 -5.88 -8.30
N GLU A 8 2.51 -5.54 -7.88
CA GLU A 8 3.05 -5.60 -6.52
C GLU A 8 2.53 -4.45 -5.64
N LEU A 9 1.98 -3.39 -6.25
CA LEU A 9 1.54 -2.20 -5.54
C LEU A 9 0.12 -2.35 -5.02
N THR A 10 -0.04 -2.35 -3.70
CA THR A 10 -1.33 -2.20 -3.02
C THR A 10 -1.59 -0.73 -2.69
N VAL A 11 -2.84 -0.27 -2.76
CA VAL A 11 -3.22 1.10 -2.35
C VAL A 11 -4.17 1.01 -1.16
N ALA A 12 -3.93 1.81 -0.13
CA ALA A 12 -4.70 1.82 1.10
C ALA A 12 -4.97 3.26 1.57
N PRO A 13 -5.94 3.48 2.48
CA PRO A 13 -6.08 4.73 3.20
C PRO A 13 -4.84 5.03 4.07
N ILE A 14 -4.52 6.32 4.25
CA ILE A 14 -3.60 6.75 5.31
C ILE A 14 -4.26 6.54 6.67
N GLY A 15 -3.50 5.96 7.60
CA GLY A 15 -3.82 6.00 9.03
C GLY A 15 -3.30 7.29 9.65
N GLU A 16 -2.14 7.23 10.29
CA GLU A 16 -1.48 8.39 10.89
C GLU A 16 -0.37 8.95 9.99
N TRP A 17 -0.25 10.28 9.92
CA TRP A 17 0.84 10.95 9.21
C TRP A 17 2.11 10.96 10.08
N PRO A 18 3.28 10.49 9.59
CA PRO A 18 4.45 10.23 10.45
C PRO A 18 5.22 11.48 10.89
N GLY A 19 4.72 12.69 10.63
CA GLY A 19 5.42 13.93 10.94
C GLY A 19 4.49 15.12 11.01
N LEU A 20 5.05 16.32 10.82
CA LEU A 20 4.24 17.52 10.67
C LEU A 20 3.71 17.59 9.24
N ILE A 21 2.42 17.93 9.10
CA ILE A 21 1.83 18.20 7.79
C ILE A 21 2.40 19.52 7.26
N THR A 22 2.82 19.52 6.00
CA THR A 22 3.29 20.70 5.27
C THR A 22 2.13 21.72 5.14
N PRO A 23 2.24 22.92 5.75
CA PRO A 23 1.17 23.92 5.70
C PRO A 23 1.05 24.56 4.30
N ASP A 24 2.18 24.99 3.73
CA ASP A 24 2.25 25.67 2.43
C ASP A 24 2.79 24.73 1.34
N ARG A 25 1.86 24.05 0.66
CA ARG A 25 2.21 23.11 -0.41
C ARG A 25 2.54 23.83 -1.71
N ARG A 26 3.45 23.25 -2.48
CA ARG A 26 3.92 23.81 -3.75
C ARG A 26 3.29 23.09 -4.94
N THR A 27 3.15 23.76 -6.07
CA THR A 27 2.86 23.09 -7.33
C THR A 27 4.08 22.30 -7.79
N ALA A 28 3.88 21.11 -8.33
CA ALA A 28 4.97 20.30 -8.85
C ALA A 28 5.69 21.01 -10.02
N PRO A 29 7.04 21.08 -10.01
CA PRO A 29 7.82 21.67 -11.10
C PRO A 29 7.94 20.73 -12.31
N PHE A 30 7.59 19.44 -12.14
CA PHE A 30 7.61 18.44 -13.19
C PHE A 30 6.22 18.23 -13.78
N ARG A 31 6.16 17.90 -15.07
CA ARG A 31 4.93 17.50 -15.75
C ARG A 31 5.10 16.08 -16.30
N ALA A 32 4.21 15.18 -15.91
CA ALA A 32 4.17 13.81 -16.41
C ALA A 32 2.74 13.28 -16.37
N SER A 33 2.40 12.38 -17.29
CA SER A 33 1.12 11.66 -17.20
C SER A 33 1.14 10.68 -16.02
N TRP A 34 -0.03 10.37 -15.45
CA TRP A 34 -0.13 9.38 -14.38
C TRP A 34 0.44 8.02 -14.80
N THR A 35 0.20 7.63 -16.04
CA THR A 35 0.75 6.39 -16.63
C THR A 35 2.27 6.40 -16.65
N ASP A 36 2.91 7.53 -16.99
CA ASP A 36 4.38 7.61 -17.01
C ASP A 36 4.99 7.63 -15.60
N THR A 37 4.30 8.25 -14.64
CA THR A 37 4.64 8.14 -13.22
C THR A 37 4.65 6.67 -12.78
N LEU A 38 3.58 5.92 -13.06
CA LEU A 38 3.48 4.51 -12.69
C LEU A 38 4.50 3.62 -13.42
N LYS A 39 4.84 3.92 -14.68
CA LYS A 39 5.91 3.19 -15.40
C LYS A 39 7.26 3.36 -14.74
N ILE A 40 7.61 4.59 -14.34
CA ILE A 40 8.87 4.85 -13.64
C ILE A 40 8.84 4.16 -12.29
N LEU A 41 7.76 4.34 -11.51
CA LEU A 41 7.62 3.68 -10.22
C LEU A 41 7.79 2.16 -10.33
N ARG A 42 7.08 1.48 -11.25
CA ARG A 42 7.24 0.03 -11.48
C ARG A 42 8.70 -0.34 -11.73
N ARG A 43 9.36 0.36 -12.65
CA ARG A 43 10.76 0.07 -13.02
C ARG A 43 11.69 0.20 -11.81
N GLU A 44 11.48 1.22 -10.99
CA GLU A 44 12.33 1.44 -9.80
C GLU A 44 12.01 0.43 -8.68
N LEU A 45 10.75 0.04 -8.49
CA LEU A 45 10.35 -1.03 -7.55
C LEU A 45 10.97 -2.37 -7.96
N THR A 46 10.87 -2.77 -9.23
CA THR A 46 11.51 -3.99 -9.74
C THR A 46 13.03 -3.97 -9.54
N ALA A 47 13.67 -2.81 -9.70
CA ALA A 47 15.12 -2.69 -9.52
C ALA A 47 15.56 -2.80 -8.05
N LEU A 48 14.63 -2.61 -7.11
CA LEU A 48 14.87 -2.76 -5.67
C LEU A 48 14.53 -4.16 -5.14
N ASP A 49 14.08 -5.06 -6.02
CA ASP A 49 13.44 -6.33 -5.61
C ASP A 49 12.36 -6.06 -4.57
N ALA A 50 11.49 -5.10 -4.88
CA ALA A 50 10.54 -4.57 -3.92
C ALA A 50 9.34 -5.51 -3.75
N ASP A 51 9.11 -5.92 -2.50
CA ASP A 51 7.96 -6.70 -2.05
C ASP A 51 7.13 -5.88 -1.04
N ASP A 52 5.91 -6.35 -0.73
CA ASP A 52 5.00 -5.72 0.23
C ASP A 52 4.83 -4.21 0.01
N VAL A 53 4.66 -3.82 -1.25
CA VAL A 53 4.61 -2.40 -1.64
C VAL A 53 3.22 -1.83 -1.35
N ILE A 54 3.14 -0.90 -0.41
CA ILE A 54 1.88 -0.27 0.01
C ILE A 54 1.98 1.26 -0.22
N LEU A 55 1.07 1.78 -1.04
CA LEU A 55 0.84 3.21 -1.21
C LEU A 55 -0.37 3.63 -0.38
N GLN A 56 -0.12 4.32 0.72
CA GLN A 56 -1.17 4.93 1.52
C GLN A 56 -1.47 6.34 1.00
N VAL A 57 -2.76 6.63 0.78
CA VAL A 57 -3.25 7.94 0.35
C VAL A 57 -4.37 8.37 1.30
N ALA A 58 -4.47 9.66 1.62
CA ALA A 58 -5.54 10.20 2.47
C ALA A 58 -6.90 10.24 1.74
N ILE A 59 -7.32 9.12 1.17
CA ILE A 59 -8.63 8.90 0.54
C ILE A 59 -9.42 7.98 1.47
N SER A 60 -10.67 8.35 1.73
CA SER A 60 -11.59 7.51 2.52
C SER A 60 -11.71 6.11 1.89
N ALA A 61 -11.67 5.07 2.72
CA ALA A 61 -11.82 3.67 2.29
C ALA A 61 -13.08 3.42 1.44
N ALA A 62 -14.19 4.13 1.71
CA ALA A 62 -15.44 4.03 0.94
C ALA A 62 -15.27 4.45 -0.53
N GLN A 63 -14.24 5.24 -0.84
CA GLN A 63 -13.94 5.69 -2.20
C GLN A 63 -12.99 4.76 -2.95
N PHE A 64 -12.71 3.57 -2.42
CA PHE A 64 -12.00 2.50 -3.13
C PHE A 64 -12.97 1.59 -3.88
N ARG A 65 -12.46 0.95 -4.93
CA ARG A 65 -13.14 -0.08 -5.72
C ARG A 65 -12.80 -1.46 -5.17
N ILE A 66 -13.56 -2.46 -5.62
CA ILE A 66 -13.36 -3.88 -5.28
C ILE A 66 -11.94 -4.36 -5.66
N ASP A 67 -11.33 -3.75 -6.68
CA ASP A 67 -9.97 -4.04 -7.13
C ASP A 67 -8.87 -3.36 -6.28
N GLY A 68 -9.23 -2.72 -5.16
CA GLY A 68 -8.30 -2.06 -4.25
C GLY A 68 -7.76 -0.73 -4.77
N ARG A 69 -8.31 -0.18 -5.87
CA ARG A 69 -7.89 1.13 -6.41
C ARG A 69 -8.87 2.23 -6.04
N PRO A 70 -8.40 3.48 -5.83
CA PRO A 70 -9.28 4.62 -5.68
C PRO A 70 -10.22 4.75 -6.89
N ARG A 71 -11.48 5.10 -6.65
CA ARG A 71 -12.43 5.47 -7.70
C ARG A 71 -11.88 6.66 -8.49
N ARG A 72 -12.30 6.79 -9.75
CA ARG A 72 -11.84 7.86 -10.64
C ARG A 72 -12.11 9.26 -10.07
N ASP A 73 -13.20 9.40 -9.33
CA ASP A 73 -13.70 10.62 -8.70
C ASP A 73 -13.36 10.71 -7.20
N ALA A 74 -12.54 9.79 -6.67
CA ALA A 74 -12.10 9.81 -5.28
C ALA A 74 -11.38 11.12 -4.96
N ARG A 75 -11.66 11.66 -3.77
CA ARG A 75 -11.13 12.91 -3.27
C ARG A 75 -10.23 12.59 -2.07
N ALA A 76 -9.00 13.07 -2.11
CA ALA A 76 -8.11 12.96 -0.96
C ALA A 76 -8.37 14.14 -0.02
N ASP A 77 -8.47 13.86 1.29
CA ASP A 77 -8.62 14.86 2.35
C ASP A 77 -7.40 15.79 2.41
N HIS A 78 -6.23 15.23 2.13
CA HIS A 78 -4.99 15.97 1.88
C HIS A 78 -4.13 15.22 0.85
N PRO A 79 -3.17 15.89 0.16
CA PRO A 79 -2.39 15.26 -0.89
C PRO A 79 -1.24 14.39 -0.38
N GLY A 80 -1.09 14.24 0.94
CA GLY A 80 -0.02 13.45 1.53
C GLY A 80 -0.15 11.97 1.17
N ILE A 81 0.98 11.34 0.91
CA ILE A 81 1.09 9.89 0.64
C ILE A 81 2.24 9.30 1.42
N ILE A 82 2.15 8.00 1.71
CA ILE A 82 3.22 7.21 2.32
C ILE A 82 3.41 5.99 1.44
N LEU A 83 4.61 5.81 0.87
CA LEU A 83 4.97 4.58 0.17
C LEU A 83 5.87 3.75 1.07
N THR A 84 5.41 2.57 1.48
CA THR A 84 6.23 1.58 2.20
C THR A 84 6.50 0.37 1.33
N LEU A 85 7.66 -0.25 1.50
CA LEU A 85 8.05 -1.47 0.78
C LEU A 85 9.18 -2.21 1.51
N THR A 86 9.26 -3.52 1.32
CA THR A 86 10.45 -4.31 1.62
C THR A 86 11.35 -4.34 0.39
N SER A 87 12.68 -4.31 0.56
CA SER A 87 13.64 -4.33 -0.56
C SER A 87 14.93 -5.07 -0.22
N ILE A 88 15.81 -5.23 -1.20
CA ILE A 88 17.21 -5.70 -0.99
C ILE A 88 17.99 -4.85 0.04
N HIS A 89 17.53 -3.65 0.37
CA HIS A 89 18.16 -2.76 1.35
C HIS A 89 17.43 -2.73 2.71
N GLY A 90 16.45 -3.60 2.92
CA GLY A 90 15.58 -3.62 4.09
C GLY A 90 14.24 -2.89 3.86
N PRO A 91 13.43 -2.73 4.92
CA PRO A 91 12.16 -2.03 4.84
C PRO A 91 12.37 -0.52 4.66
N LEU A 92 11.67 0.07 3.69
CA LEU A 92 11.77 1.48 3.34
C LEU A 92 10.41 2.19 3.48
N SER A 93 10.43 3.46 3.88
CA SER A 93 9.27 4.33 4.00
C SER A 93 9.53 5.71 3.40
N TYR A 94 8.62 6.16 2.54
CA TYR A 94 8.69 7.43 1.83
C TYR A 94 7.41 8.24 2.04
N PRO A 95 7.29 8.99 3.16
CA PRO A 95 6.24 9.99 3.31
C PRO A 95 6.50 11.20 2.40
N CYS A 96 5.49 11.69 1.69
CA CYS A 96 5.59 12.89 0.88
C CYS A 96 4.25 13.66 0.82
N ASP A 97 4.26 14.93 1.26
CA ASP A 97 3.10 15.84 1.21
C ASP A 97 3.46 17.25 0.71
N THR A 98 4.60 17.37 0.03
CA THR A 98 5.15 18.65 -0.46
C THR A 98 4.28 19.28 -1.53
N PHE A 99 3.66 18.48 -2.39
CA PHE A 99 2.92 18.94 -3.56
C PHE A 99 1.41 18.95 -3.35
N THR A 100 0.73 19.79 -4.15
CA THR A 100 -0.72 20.05 -4.05
C THR A 100 -1.60 18.86 -4.43
N THR A 101 -1.08 17.88 -5.18
CA THR A 101 -1.80 16.67 -5.54
C THR A 101 -1.06 15.43 -5.07
N TRP A 102 -1.79 14.38 -4.69
CA TRP A 102 -1.17 13.13 -4.24
C TRP A 102 -0.44 12.42 -5.37
N GLN A 103 -0.91 12.56 -6.62
CA GLN A 103 -0.23 12.02 -7.80
C GLN A 103 1.14 12.66 -8.02
N ASP A 104 1.26 13.96 -7.77
CA ASP A 104 2.54 14.66 -7.83
C ASP A 104 3.50 14.20 -6.72
N ASN A 105 2.98 13.93 -5.51
CA ASN A 105 3.79 13.35 -4.43
C ASN A 105 4.27 11.92 -4.77
N VAL A 106 3.43 11.09 -5.39
CA VAL A 106 3.87 9.78 -5.93
C VAL A 106 4.94 9.96 -7.00
N ARG A 107 4.78 10.94 -7.89
CA ARG A 107 5.78 11.25 -8.92
C ARG A 107 7.11 11.69 -8.31
N ALA A 108 7.08 12.48 -7.25
CA ALA A 108 8.26 12.91 -6.52
C ALA A 108 9.04 11.70 -5.96
N ILE A 109 8.35 10.74 -5.35
CA ILE A 109 8.97 9.50 -4.86
C ILE A 109 9.54 8.68 -6.02
N ALA A 110 8.79 8.50 -7.11
CA ALA A 110 9.29 7.76 -8.27
C ALA A 110 10.58 8.38 -8.85
N LEU A 111 10.68 9.71 -8.88
CA LEU A 111 11.90 10.43 -9.28
C LEU A 111 13.03 10.27 -8.27
N ALA A 112 12.72 10.30 -6.97
CA ALA A 112 13.69 10.09 -5.91
C ALA A 112 14.30 8.69 -5.99
N LEU A 113 13.48 7.64 -6.15
CA LEU A 113 13.93 6.26 -6.33
C LEU A 113 14.84 6.12 -7.56
N GLU A 114 14.47 6.74 -8.69
CA GLU A 114 15.32 6.74 -9.90
C GLU A 114 16.68 7.41 -9.64
N ALA A 115 16.70 8.52 -8.89
CA ALA A 115 17.92 9.22 -8.53
C ALA A 115 18.81 8.37 -7.59
N LEU A 116 18.23 7.76 -6.56
CA LEU A 116 18.95 6.87 -5.64
C LEU A 116 19.55 5.67 -6.38
N ARG A 117 18.81 5.11 -7.35
CA ARG A 117 19.35 4.03 -8.21
C ARG A 117 20.47 4.52 -9.12
N LYS A 118 20.43 5.75 -9.63
CA LYS A 118 21.54 6.32 -10.41
C LYS A 118 22.80 6.48 -9.56
N VAL A 119 22.66 6.92 -8.30
CA VAL A 119 23.76 6.99 -7.33
C VAL A 119 24.39 5.60 -7.13
N ASP A 120 23.56 4.58 -6.92
CA ASP A 120 24.00 3.19 -6.78
C ASP A 120 24.69 2.66 -8.05
N ARG A 121 24.01 2.80 -9.20
CA ARG A 121 24.45 2.28 -10.50
C ARG A 121 25.80 2.83 -10.94
N TYR A 122 26.08 4.10 -10.64
CA TYR A 122 27.34 4.73 -11.00
C TYR A 122 28.41 4.58 -9.92
N GLY A 123 28.17 3.79 -8.87
CA GLY A 123 29.15 3.45 -7.86
C GLY A 123 29.54 4.62 -6.96
N VAL A 124 28.69 5.64 -6.86
CA VAL A 124 28.91 6.78 -5.95
C VAL A 124 28.85 6.31 -4.50
N THR A 125 28.03 5.28 -4.24
CA THR A 125 27.96 4.54 -2.98
C THR A 125 28.30 3.08 -3.22
N LYS A 126 28.74 2.37 -2.18
CA LYS A 126 29.20 0.97 -2.29
C LYS A 126 28.21 -0.08 -1.79
N ARG A 127 27.26 0.32 -0.93
CA ARG A 127 26.39 -0.60 -0.16
C ARG A 127 24.97 -0.07 0.04
N GLY A 128 24.43 0.70 -0.90
CA GLY A 128 23.07 1.25 -0.75
C GLY A 128 22.92 2.30 0.37
N GLU A 129 24.01 2.97 0.76
CA GLU A 129 24.03 3.96 1.86
C GLU A 129 22.98 5.06 1.70
N GLN A 130 22.66 5.43 0.46
CA GLN A 130 21.64 6.39 0.08
C GLN A 130 20.21 6.00 0.52
N TYR A 131 19.94 4.71 0.76
CA TYR A 131 18.64 4.23 1.21
C TYR A 131 18.49 4.27 2.73
N ARG A 132 19.58 4.44 3.49
CA ARG A 132 19.54 4.41 4.97
C ARG A 132 18.64 5.48 5.57
N GLY A 133 18.55 6.65 4.93
CA GLY A 133 17.68 7.75 5.38
C GLY A 133 16.18 7.46 5.21
N PHE A 134 15.84 6.40 4.47
CA PHE A 134 14.47 5.96 4.21
C PHE A 134 14.15 4.64 4.87
N LEU A 135 15.07 4.07 5.67
CA LEU A 135 14.74 2.89 6.46
C LEU A 135 13.50 3.22 7.29
N ALA A 136 12.48 2.37 7.17
CA ALA A 136 11.36 2.44 8.07
C ALA A 136 11.93 2.30 9.47
N LEU A 137 11.92 3.39 10.24
CA LEU A 137 11.98 3.24 11.68
C LEU A 137 10.82 2.31 11.98
N GLU A 138 11.06 1.20 12.67
CA GLU A 138 9.98 0.43 13.28
C GLU A 138 9.09 1.48 13.91
N SER A 139 7.92 1.71 13.29
CA SER A 139 6.92 2.59 13.85
C SER A 139 6.60 1.87 15.13
N THR A 140 7.22 2.32 16.23
CA THR A 140 7.07 1.73 17.55
C THR A 140 5.59 1.50 17.69
N THR A 141 5.24 0.23 17.71
CA THR A 141 3.87 -0.24 17.75
C THR A 141 3.25 0.41 18.97
N ALA A 142 2.51 1.49 18.77
CA ALA A 142 1.65 2.00 19.83
C ALA A 142 0.65 0.86 20.07
N PRO A 143 0.55 0.32 21.29
CA PRO A 143 -0.45 -0.69 21.60
C PRO A 143 -1.83 -0.08 21.36
N GLY A 144 -2.51 -0.50 20.29
CA GLY A 144 -3.85 0.00 19.93
C GLY A 144 -4.01 0.48 18.49
N THR A 145 -2.96 0.56 17.67
CA THR A 145 -3.13 0.93 16.26
C THR A 145 -3.63 -0.26 15.45
N ARG A 146 -4.88 -0.18 14.97
CA ARG A 146 -5.44 -1.17 14.02
C ARG A 146 -4.79 -0.94 12.66
N HIS A 147 -3.80 -1.75 12.32
CA HIS A 147 -3.24 -1.85 10.97
C HIS A 147 -3.87 -3.01 10.21
N VAL A 148 -3.74 -2.96 8.87
CA VAL A 148 -4.07 -4.11 8.03
C VAL A 148 -3.14 -5.27 8.40
N MET A 149 -3.72 -6.43 8.67
CA MET A 149 -3.00 -7.62 9.10
C MET A 149 -2.18 -8.19 7.94
N GLU A 150 -0.97 -8.62 8.27
CA GLU A 150 -0.11 -9.39 7.38
C GLU A 150 -0.22 -10.88 7.72
N PHE A 151 -0.46 -11.71 6.69
CA PHE A 151 -0.60 -13.16 6.87
C PHE A 151 0.60 -13.88 6.28
N SER A 152 1.47 -14.41 7.14
CA SER A 152 2.69 -15.11 6.71
C SER A 152 2.39 -16.49 6.10
N THR A 153 1.22 -17.08 6.37
CA THR A 153 0.84 -18.41 5.84
C THR A 153 -0.63 -18.45 5.42
N THR A 154 -0.94 -19.32 4.45
CA THR A 154 -2.33 -19.58 4.02
C THR A 154 -3.17 -20.20 5.14
N ALA A 155 -2.58 -21.08 5.95
CA ALA A 155 -3.26 -21.64 7.12
C ALA A 155 -3.63 -20.53 8.10
N GLY A 156 -2.70 -19.63 8.42
CA GLY A 156 -2.99 -18.49 9.30
C GLY A 156 -4.06 -17.54 8.74
N ALA A 157 -4.05 -17.28 7.43
CA ALA A 157 -5.11 -16.50 6.78
C ALA A 157 -6.48 -17.18 6.85
N ALA A 158 -6.53 -18.49 6.62
CA ALA A 158 -7.77 -19.27 6.69
C ALA A 158 -8.32 -19.40 8.11
N ASP A 159 -7.45 -19.71 9.07
CA ASP A 159 -7.82 -19.85 10.48
C ASP A 159 -8.36 -18.52 11.02
N TRP A 160 -7.75 -17.39 10.64
CA TRP A 160 -8.25 -16.08 11.00
C TRP A 160 -9.63 -15.79 10.38
N LEU A 161 -9.84 -16.11 9.09
CA LEU A 161 -11.15 -15.93 8.44
C LEU A 161 -12.24 -16.80 9.10
N ASP A 162 -11.94 -18.05 9.42
CA ASP A 162 -12.90 -18.97 10.06
C ASP A 162 -13.19 -18.56 11.51
N ALA A 163 -12.18 -18.15 12.28
CA ALA A 163 -12.37 -17.69 13.65
C ALA A 163 -13.24 -16.43 13.76
N ASN A 164 -13.13 -15.50 12.80
CA ASN A 164 -13.84 -14.22 12.85
C ASN A 164 -15.17 -14.23 12.08
N TYR A 165 -15.29 -15.04 11.03
CA TYR A 165 -16.44 -15.01 10.12
C TYR A 165 -17.03 -16.39 9.81
N GLY A 166 -16.44 -17.48 10.31
CA GLY A 166 -16.97 -18.84 10.20
C GLY A 166 -18.26 -19.03 10.99
N GLU A 167 -18.92 -20.17 10.77
CA GLU A 167 -20.10 -20.57 11.54
C GLU A 167 -19.75 -21.79 12.40
N PRO A 168 -20.03 -21.78 13.72
CA PRO A 168 -19.72 -22.90 14.59
C PRO A 168 -20.30 -24.21 14.05
N GLY A 169 -19.45 -25.23 13.94
CA GLY A 169 -19.83 -26.57 13.49
C GLY A 169 -20.01 -26.71 11.97
N THR A 170 -19.68 -25.69 11.17
CA THR A 170 -19.75 -25.73 9.71
C THR A 170 -18.35 -25.64 9.10
N ILE A 171 -18.01 -26.57 8.21
CA ILE A 171 -16.77 -26.50 7.43
C ILE A 171 -17.05 -25.70 6.17
N HIS A 172 -16.42 -24.54 6.03
CA HIS A 172 -16.56 -23.67 4.87
C HIS A 172 -15.38 -23.86 3.90
N THR A 173 -15.63 -23.74 2.61
CA THR A 173 -14.54 -23.57 1.63
C THR A 173 -13.91 -22.18 1.77
N PHE A 174 -12.66 -22.01 1.32
CA PHE A 174 -12.00 -20.68 1.33
C PHE A 174 -12.81 -19.62 0.59
N ARG A 175 -13.46 -19.99 -0.53
CA ARG A 175 -14.29 -19.08 -1.31
C ARG A 175 -15.54 -18.63 -0.53
N GLU A 176 -16.15 -19.53 0.22
CA GLU A 176 -17.32 -19.22 1.06
C GLU A 176 -16.93 -18.29 2.22
N LEU A 177 -15.82 -18.59 2.90
CA LEU A 177 -15.28 -17.76 3.98
C LEU A 177 -14.96 -16.35 3.51
N VAL A 178 -14.19 -16.20 2.44
CA VAL A 178 -13.83 -14.88 1.90
C VAL A 178 -15.07 -14.09 1.49
N ARG A 179 -16.03 -14.73 0.79
CA ARG A 179 -17.25 -14.04 0.35
C ARG A 179 -18.09 -13.57 1.54
N ARG A 180 -18.21 -14.41 2.57
CA ARG A 180 -18.95 -14.09 3.79
C ARG A 180 -18.27 -12.96 4.56
N ALA A 181 -16.98 -13.08 4.78
CA ALA A 181 -16.17 -12.10 5.48
C ALA A 181 -16.25 -10.72 4.78
N LYS A 182 -16.08 -10.68 3.45
CA LYS A 182 -16.24 -9.45 2.65
C LYS A 182 -17.62 -8.82 2.78
N ARG A 183 -18.67 -9.62 2.88
CA ARG A 183 -20.04 -9.12 3.06
C ARG A 183 -20.24 -8.54 4.46
N ALA A 184 -19.70 -9.21 5.48
CA ALA A 184 -19.82 -8.78 6.87
C ALA A 184 -19.02 -7.48 7.15
N THR A 185 -17.85 -7.35 6.54
CA THR A 185 -16.98 -6.19 6.71
C THR A 185 -17.22 -5.10 5.67
N HIS A 186 -18.18 -5.28 4.76
CA HIS A 186 -18.39 -4.36 3.66
C HIS A 186 -18.76 -2.95 4.19
N PRO A 187 -18.02 -1.88 3.82
CA PRO A 187 -18.32 -0.53 4.29
C PRO A 187 -19.73 -0.04 3.90
N ASP A 188 -20.24 -0.40 2.72
CA ASP A 188 -21.62 -0.07 2.30
C ASP A 188 -22.71 -0.74 3.17
N LEU A 189 -22.34 -1.73 3.98
CA LEU A 189 -23.22 -2.40 4.94
C LEU A 189 -22.91 -1.99 6.39
N GLY A 190 -22.11 -0.94 6.58
CA GLY A 190 -21.69 -0.44 7.90
C GLY A 190 -20.56 -1.24 8.54
N GLY A 191 -19.86 -2.09 7.77
CA GLY A 191 -18.70 -2.85 8.25
C GLY A 191 -17.46 -1.97 8.45
N ASP A 192 -16.57 -2.43 9.33
CA ASP A 192 -15.30 -1.74 9.61
C ASP A 192 -14.35 -1.84 8.40
N PRO A 193 -13.86 -0.70 7.86
CA PRO A 193 -13.00 -0.72 6.68
C PRO A 193 -11.64 -1.40 6.87
N ILE A 194 -11.07 -1.36 8.07
CA ILE A 194 -9.80 -2.05 8.37
C ILE A 194 -10.04 -3.56 8.34
N ASP A 195 -11.17 -4.01 8.90
CA ASP A 195 -11.56 -5.42 8.82
C ASP A 195 -11.81 -5.86 7.37
N PHE A 196 -12.37 -4.99 6.52
CA PHE A 196 -12.49 -5.27 5.09
C PHE A 196 -11.13 -5.46 4.40
N HIS A 197 -10.15 -4.63 4.76
CA HIS A 197 -8.79 -4.77 4.25
C HIS A 197 -8.07 -6.01 4.79
N ASN A 198 -8.29 -6.38 6.06
CA ASN A 198 -7.78 -7.64 6.62
C ASN A 198 -8.31 -8.85 5.86
N VAL A 199 -9.59 -8.83 5.50
CA VAL A 199 -10.20 -9.87 4.65
C VAL A 199 -9.58 -9.89 3.25
N ALA A 200 -9.28 -8.73 2.66
CA ALA A 200 -8.62 -8.65 1.36
C ALA A 200 -7.17 -9.18 1.41
N ALA A 201 -6.43 -8.89 2.49
CA ALA A 201 -5.08 -9.41 2.71
C ALA A 201 -5.07 -10.94 2.87
N ALA A 202 -6.02 -11.48 3.64
CA ALA A 202 -6.21 -12.92 3.79
C ALA A 202 -6.53 -13.61 2.45
N GLU A 203 -7.44 -13.03 1.65
CA GLU A 203 -7.76 -13.54 0.31
C GLU A 203 -6.53 -13.55 -0.61
N ALA A 204 -5.75 -12.47 -0.62
CA ALA A 204 -4.54 -12.37 -1.44
C ALA A 204 -3.54 -13.49 -1.10
N ARG A 205 -3.34 -13.76 0.19
CA ARG A 205 -2.46 -14.85 0.65
C ARG A 205 -2.96 -16.23 0.20
N ILE A 206 -4.25 -16.51 0.35
CA ILE A 206 -4.84 -17.80 -0.05
C ILE A 206 -4.77 -17.98 -1.57
N ARG A 207 -4.97 -16.90 -2.35
CA ARG A 207 -4.89 -16.91 -3.81
C ARG A 207 -3.47 -17.16 -4.31
N ALA A 208 -2.45 -16.63 -3.62
CA ALA A 208 -1.05 -16.79 -3.99
C ALA A 208 -0.60 -18.27 -4.04
N GLU A 209 -1.25 -19.16 -3.29
CA GLU A 209 -0.99 -20.60 -3.30
C GLU A 209 -1.96 -21.40 -4.21
N GLY A 210 -2.77 -20.73 -5.03
CA GLY A 210 -3.68 -21.38 -5.99
C GLY A 210 -4.87 -22.09 -5.34
N ARG A 211 -5.24 -21.70 -4.11
CA ARG A 211 -6.32 -22.33 -3.34
C ARG A 211 -7.67 -21.60 -3.43
N LEU A 212 -7.83 -20.64 -4.34
CA LEU A 212 -9.05 -19.85 -4.57
C LEU A 212 -9.50 -19.85 -6.04
#